data_AF-A0A7X0SKS8-F1
#
_entry.id   AF-A0A7X0SKS8-F1
#
_cell.length_a   1.000
_cell.length_b   1.000
_cell.length_c   1.000
_cell.angle_alpha   90.00
_cell.angle_beta   90.00
_cell.angle_gamma   90.00
#
_symmetry.space_group_name_H-M   'P 1'
#
loop_
_entity.id
_entity.type
_entity.pdbx_description
1 polymer ?
#
loop_
_entity_poly.entity_id
_entity_poly.type
_entity_poly.pdbx_seq_one_letter_code
_entity_poly.pdbx_strand_id
1 'polypeptide(L)'
;MSQWEPRNGRNAPRQSSSRFLSVVVGGVMLVIFLAVVSRSCSSSGSDWNGSAVSREQSDTANSAPRQQQTPSATVPWDYRLVEETVGDLVGGDMKLLPDEDLLPNDDNYATGDKIWALQYMGAVMKTEEGNRADVTLTSWKAIKSYKTKEAAQGDLDKLKLSLKAEIDLVGVYKTQYQGQTREFAVLTLPSGQTIKQPVDDARYEKLKPLKKVEVMLEEVHDYGDYDMAYAKFRGWAA
;
A
#
# COMPACT_ATOMS: atom_id res chain seq x y z
N MET A 1 72.60 40.23 5.53
CA MET A 1 73.55 39.14 5.81
C MET A 1 72.94 37.86 5.26
N SER A 2 73.32 37.50 4.04
CA SER A 2 74.14 36.30 3.74
C SER A 2 73.21 35.11 3.49
N GLN A 3 72.71 34.93 2.25
CA GLN A 3 73.31 34.07 1.22
C GLN A 3 73.59 32.64 1.70
N TRP A 4 72.87 31.65 1.16
CA TRP A 4 73.49 30.54 0.40
C TRP A 4 72.42 29.66 -0.28
N GLU A 5 72.63 29.37 -1.57
CA GLU A 5 71.84 28.47 -2.44
C GLU A 5 72.39 27.01 -2.37
N PRO A 6 72.48 26.17 -3.44
CA PRO A 6 71.52 25.11 -3.74
C PRO A 6 72.15 23.71 -4.05
N ARG A 7 71.30 22.81 -4.58
CA ARG A 7 71.57 21.69 -5.52
C ARG A 7 72.29 20.42 -5.02
N ASN A 8 71.63 19.28 -5.26
CA ASN A 8 72.06 18.12 -6.08
C ASN A 8 71.08 16.95 -5.79
N GLY A 9 70.51 16.18 -6.71
CA GLY A 9 70.82 15.90 -8.11
C GLY A 9 71.11 14.40 -8.29
N ARG A 10 70.28 13.72 -9.12
CA ARG A 10 70.46 12.39 -9.76
C ARG A 10 70.13 11.16 -8.86
N ASN A 11 69.37 10.15 -9.28
CA ASN A 11 69.39 9.38 -10.53
C ASN A 11 68.00 8.88 -11.00
N ALA A 12 67.84 8.73 -12.31
CA ALA A 12 66.73 8.05 -13.01
C ALA A 12 66.93 6.50 -12.99
N PRO A 13 65.99 5.65 -13.50
CA PRO A 13 65.67 5.62 -14.93
C PRO A 13 64.17 5.47 -15.30
N ARG A 14 63.91 5.88 -16.54
CA ARG A 14 62.74 5.53 -17.38
C ARG A 14 62.81 4.06 -17.82
N GLN A 15 61.62 3.51 -18.11
CA GLN A 15 61.25 2.42 -19.05
C GLN A 15 60.33 1.43 -18.33
N SER A 16 59.34 0.81 -18.93
CA SER A 16 58.71 0.87 -20.25
C SER A 16 57.64 -0.24 -20.19
N SER A 17 56.50 -0.02 -20.85
CA SER A 17 55.65 -1.06 -21.44
C SER A 17 55.22 -2.28 -20.59
N SER A 18 53.94 -2.33 -20.23
CA SER A 18 53.10 -3.54 -20.46
C SER A 18 51.61 -3.23 -20.27
N ARG A 19 51.10 -2.21 -20.97
CA ARG A 19 49.67 -2.08 -21.26
C ARG A 19 49.25 -3.12 -22.31
N PHE A 20 49.38 -4.41 -22.06
CA PHE A 20 48.88 -5.44 -22.97
C PHE A 20 48.49 -6.77 -22.32
N LEU A 21 48.54 -6.91 -20.98
CA LEU A 21 48.20 -8.19 -20.32
C LEU A 21 46.95 -8.18 -19.41
N SER A 22 46.28 -7.06 -19.19
CA SER A 22 45.09 -7.00 -18.33
C SER A 22 43.74 -7.13 -19.07
N VAL A 23 43.75 -7.20 -20.40
CA VAL A 23 42.51 -7.25 -21.22
C VAL A 23 42.06 -8.69 -21.51
N VAL A 24 42.96 -9.67 -21.45
CA VAL A 24 42.63 -11.06 -21.84
C VAL A 24 41.96 -11.86 -20.71
N VAL A 25 42.24 -11.55 -19.43
CA VAL A 25 41.64 -12.27 -18.29
C VAL A 25 40.22 -11.77 -17.95
N GLY A 26 39.92 -10.50 -18.22
CA GLY A 26 38.56 -9.94 -18.04
C GLY A 26 37.56 -10.38 -19.11
N GLY A 27 38.01 -10.64 -20.34
CA GLY A 27 37.14 -11.04 -21.46
C GLY A 27 36.63 -12.48 -21.36
N VAL A 28 37.42 -13.40 -20.80
CA VAL A 28 37.04 -14.83 -20.71
C VAL A 28 36.03 -15.09 -19.58
N MET A 29 36.05 -14.31 -18.49
CA MET A 29 35.04 -14.37 -17.43
C MET A 29 33.67 -13.82 -17.85
N LEU A 30 33.62 -12.86 -18.80
CA LEU A 30 32.36 -12.29 -19.30
C LEU A 30 31.63 -13.25 -20.27
N VAL A 31 32.36 -14.04 -21.04
CA VAL A 31 31.78 -14.99 -22.01
C VAL A 31 31.23 -16.26 -21.32
N ILE A 32 31.80 -16.66 -20.19
CA ILE A 32 31.29 -17.82 -19.43
C ILE A 32 30.01 -17.46 -18.65
N PHE A 33 29.87 -16.23 -18.15
CA PHE A 33 28.64 -15.78 -17.49
C PHE A 33 27.47 -15.55 -18.47
N LEU A 34 27.75 -15.14 -19.72
CA LEU A 34 26.73 -14.97 -20.77
C LEU A 34 26.26 -16.30 -21.40
N ALA A 35 26.97 -17.42 -21.19
CA ALA A 35 26.62 -18.73 -21.72
C ALA A 35 25.73 -19.59 -20.79
N VAL A 36 25.47 -19.15 -19.55
CA VAL A 36 24.62 -19.86 -18.57
C VAL A 36 23.18 -19.33 -18.52
N VAL A 37 22.87 -18.20 -19.18
CA VAL A 37 21.53 -17.59 -19.17
C VAL A 37 20.63 -18.07 -20.33
N SER A 38 21.14 -18.84 -21.30
CA SER A 38 20.40 -19.25 -22.50
C SER A 38 19.75 -20.64 -22.44
N ARG A 39 19.37 -21.13 -21.25
CA ARG A 39 18.58 -22.37 -21.10
C ARG A 39 17.34 -22.26 -20.21
N SER A 40 16.56 -21.19 -20.34
CA SER A 40 15.15 -21.25 -19.95
C SER A 40 14.31 -20.22 -20.69
N CYS A 41 13.96 -20.56 -21.94
CA CYS A 41 12.77 -20.04 -22.59
C CYS A 41 11.91 -21.26 -22.94
N SER A 42 10.89 -21.51 -22.14
CA SER A 42 9.71 -22.23 -22.60
C SER A 42 8.49 -21.38 -22.28
N SER A 43 7.90 -20.86 -23.35
CA SER A 43 6.60 -20.21 -23.42
C SER A 43 5.55 -20.90 -22.56
N SER A 44 4.84 -20.15 -21.73
CA SER A 44 3.50 -20.49 -21.23
C SER A 44 2.79 -19.19 -20.91
N GLY A 45 1.55 -19.09 -21.37
CA GLY A 45 0.76 -17.86 -21.41
C GLY A 45 0.47 -17.26 -20.04
N SER A 46 0.06 -16.00 -20.12
CA SER A 46 -0.57 -15.20 -19.09
C SER A 46 -1.73 -15.95 -18.42
N ASP A 47 -1.58 -16.26 -17.13
CA ASP A 47 -2.70 -16.43 -16.19
C ASP A 47 -2.17 -16.05 -14.80
N TRP A 48 -2.41 -14.80 -14.39
CA TRP A 48 -2.22 -14.37 -13.01
C TRP A 48 -3.36 -14.94 -12.17
N ASN A 49 -3.26 -16.20 -11.80
CA ASN A 49 -4.11 -16.80 -10.79
C ASN A 49 -3.43 -16.58 -9.43
N GLY A 50 -3.79 -15.49 -8.76
CA GLY A 50 -3.37 -15.21 -7.39
C GLY A 50 -3.98 -16.25 -6.46
N SER A 51 -3.14 -17.10 -5.90
CA SER A 51 -3.51 -18.16 -4.95
C SER A 51 -4.04 -17.57 -3.64
N ALA A 52 -5.35 -17.42 -3.53
CA ALA A 52 -6.02 -17.53 -2.24
C ALA A 52 -6.13 -19.03 -1.93
N VAL A 53 -5.34 -19.52 -0.97
CA VAL A 53 -5.41 -20.90 -0.49
C VAL A 53 -6.76 -21.11 0.17
N SER A 54 -7.70 -21.66 -0.60
CA SER A 54 -8.99 -22.14 -0.12
C SER A 54 -8.76 -23.55 0.41
N ARG A 55 -8.98 -23.77 1.71
CA ARG A 55 -8.97 -25.10 2.31
C ARG A 55 -10.19 -25.87 1.79
N GLU A 56 -9.99 -26.73 0.81
CA GLU A 56 -11.02 -27.62 0.28
C GLU A 56 -11.41 -28.65 1.36
N GLN A 57 -12.63 -28.50 1.88
CA GLN A 57 -13.34 -29.59 2.53
C GLN A 57 -14.07 -30.37 1.44
N SER A 58 -13.66 -31.63 1.28
CA SER A 58 -14.21 -32.57 0.31
C SER A 58 -15.62 -32.98 0.70
N ASP A 59 -16.62 -32.60 -0.11
CA ASP A 59 -17.92 -33.28 -0.15
C ASP A 59 -18.42 -33.38 -1.60
N THR A 60 -18.89 -34.57 -1.92
CA THR A 60 -19.23 -35.13 -3.23
C THR A 60 -20.42 -34.48 -3.96
N ALA A 61 -20.21 -34.22 -5.25
CA ALA A 61 -21.13 -34.32 -6.40
C ALA A 61 -22.58 -33.76 -6.30
N ASN A 62 -22.83 -32.60 -6.92
CA ASN A 62 -23.91 -32.43 -7.90
C ASN A 62 -23.71 -31.17 -8.75
N SER A 63 -23.60 -31.35 -10.07
CA SER A 63 -23.27 -30.31 -11.04
C SER A 63 -24.51 -29.52 -11.48
N ALA A 64 -24.63 -28.28 -11.00
CA ALA A 64 -25.41 -27.22 -11.64
C ALA A 64 -24.43 -26.07 -11.98
N PRO A 65 -24.58 -25.38 -13.13
CA PRO A 65 -23.68 -24.29 -13.48
C PRO A 65 -23.92 -23.13 -12.51
N ARG A 66 -23.08 -23.01 -11.48
CA ARG A 66 -22.99 -21.79 -10.68
C ARG A 66 -22.48 -20.69 -11.61
N GLN A 67 -23.32 -19.67 -11.84
CA GLN A 67 -22.85 -18.38 -12.29
C GLN A 67 -21.63 -18.01 -11.43
N GLN A 68 -20.46 -17.82 -12.04
CA GLN A 68 -19.30 -17.26 -11.37
C GLN A 68 -19.67 -15.85 -10.95
N GLN A 69 -20.22 -15.71 -9.76
CA GLN A 69 -20.19 -14.45 -9.03
C GLN A 69 -18.73 -14.13 -8.81
N THR A 70 -18.25 -13.07 -9.45
CA THR A 70 -16.95 -12.47 -9.16
C THR A 70 -16.85 -12.30 -7.63
N PRO A 71 -15.84 -12.86 -6.96
CA PRO A 71 -15.74 -12.75 -5.51
C PRO A 71 -15.66 -11.27 -5.16
N SER A 72 -16.67 -10.75 -4.47
CA SER A 72 -16.62 -9.41 -3.91
C SER A 72 -15.61 -9.43 -2.76
N ALA A 73 -14.44 -8.84 -2.97
CA ALA A 73 -13.46 -8.69 -1.91
C ALA A 73 -13.92 -7.56 -0.98
N THR A 74 -14.18 -7.89 0.29
CA THR A 74 -14.37 -6.89 1.33
C THR A 74 -13.00 -6.53 1.88
N VAL A 75 -12.66 -5.24 1.84
CA VAL A 75 -11.39 -4.72 2.36
C VAL A 75 -11.63 -3.85 3.60
N PRO A 76 -10.66 -3.78 4.54
CA PRO A 76 -10.75 -2.86 5.66
C PRO A 76 -10.74 -1.42 5.12
N TRP A 77 -11.80 -0.67 5.38
CA TRP A 77 -11.93 0.66 4.81
C TRP A 77 -11.55 1.72 5.83
N ASP A 78 -12.18 1.76 7.00
CA ASP A 78 -11.90 2.82 7.96
C ASP A 78 -12.18 2.38 9.40
N TYR A 79 -11.58 3.10 10.34
CA TYR A 79 -11.79 2.95 11.78
C TYR A 79 -12.07 4.30 12.41
N ARG A 80 -12.90 4.28 13.45
CA ARG A 80 -13.19 5.45 14.27
C ARG A 80 -13.33 5.07 15.73
N LEU A 81 -13.15 6.06 16.60
CA LEU A 81 -13.45 5.96 18.02
C LEU A 81 -14.73 6.74 18.31
N VAL A 82 -15.65 6.11 19.01
CA VAL A 82 -16.91 6.72 19.46
C VAL A 82 -17.01 6.56 20.96
N GLU A 83 -17.37 7.64 21.67
CA GLU A 83 -17.73 7.52 23.09
C GLU A 83 -19.17 7.00 23.16
N GLU A 84 -19.36 5.86 23.83
CA GLU A 84 -20.65 5.19 23.96
C GLU A 84 -20.95 4.90 25.43
N THR A 85 -22.21 4.57 25.72
CA THR A 85 -22.65 4.20 27.08
C THR A 85 -23.03 2.74 27.12
N VAL A 86 -22.54 2.04 28.14
CA VAL A 86 -22.85 0.63 28.40
C VAL A 86 -24.31 0.53 28.85
N GLY A 87 -25.12 -0.21 28.10
CA GLY A 87 -26.49 -0.55 28.42
C GLY A 87 -26.57 -1.84 29.23
N ASP A 88 -27.62 -2.60 28.98
CA ASP A 88 -27.84 -3.89 29.65
C ASP A 88 -26.76 -4.91 29.30
N LEU A 89 -26.45 -5.79 30.25
CA LEU A 89 -25.55 -6.93 30.05
C LEU A 89 -26.39 -8.16 29.70
N VAL A 90 -26.17 -8.71 28.50
CA VAL A 90 -26.92 -9.84 27.95
C VAL A 90 -25.95 -10.95 27.58
N GLY A 91 -26.01 -12.08 28.30
CA GLY A 91 -25.19 -13.25 27.97
C GLY A 91 -23.68 -13.07 28.12
N GLY A 92 -23.23 -12.06 28.88
CA GLY A 92 -21.81 -11.70 29.02
C GLY A 92 -21.36 -10.58 28.09
N ASP A 93 -22.17 -10.24 27.08
CA ASP A 93 -21.97 -9.08 26.24
C ASP A 93 -22.64 -7.85 26.86
N MET A 94 -22.12 -6.68 26.53
CA MET A 94 -22.73 -5.40 26.83
C MET A 94 -23.41 -4.82 25.60
N LYS A 95 -24.54 -4.17 25.83
CA LYS A 95 -25.23 -3.37 24.83
C LYS A 95 -24.62 -1.98 24.72
N LEU A 96 -24.43 -1.45 23.53
CA LEU A 96 -23.86 -0.13 23.30
C LEU A 96 -24.97 0.85 22.93
N LEU A 97 -25.17 1.89 23.74
CA LEU A 97 -26.20 2.91 23.48
C LEU A 97 -25.63 4.06 22.65
N PRO A 98 -26.39 4.59 21.67
CA PRO A 98 -27.83 4.36 21.42
C PRO A 98 -28.15 3.30 20.36
N ASP A 99 -27.16 2.78 19.65
CA ASP A 99 -27.37 1.93 18.45
C ASP A 99 -27.74 0.48 18.80
N GLU A 100 -27.57 0.11 20.06
CA GLU A 100 -28.03 -1.14 20.68
C GLU A 100 -27.28 -2.39 20.19
N ASP A 101 -26.08 -2.17 19.64
CA ASP A 101 -25.11 -3.19 19.25
C ASP A 101 -24.62 -3.98 20.49
N LEU A 102 -24.37 -5.28 20.31
CA LEU A 102 -23.77 -6.13 21.34
C LEU A 102 -22.26 -6.22 21.14
N LEU A 103 -21.51 -6.05 22.22
CA LEU A 103 -20.06 -6.16 22.25
C LEU A 103 -19.61 -6.95 23.49
N PRO A 104 -18.60 -7.83 23.42
CA PRO A 104 -18.09 -8.54 24.59
C PRO A 104 -17.64 -7.61 25.71
N ASN A 105 -18.02 -7.93 26.94
CA ASN A 105 -17.66 -7.15 28.12
C ASN A 105 -16.31 -7.59 28.73
N ASP A 106 -15.24 -7.54 27.94
CA ASP A 106 -13.94 -8.11 28.33
C ASP A 106 -13.29 -7.41 29.53
N ASP A 107 -13.53 -6.11 29.72
CA ASP A 107 -12.95 -5.32 30.83
C ASP A 107 -13.91 -5.11 32.03
N ASN A 108 -15.01 -5.86 32.09
CA ASN A 108 -16.00 -5.86 33.16
C ASN A 108 -16.60 -4.46 33.44
N TYR A 109 -17.08 -3.79 32.40
CA TYR A 109 -17.86 -2.56 32.50
C TYR A 109 -19.22 -2.78 33.16
N ALA A 110 -19.71 -1.77 33.89
CA ALA A 110 -21.04 -1.75 34.46
C ALA A 110 -22.01 -0.97 33.56
N THR A 111 -23.30 -1.31 33.65
CA THR A 111 -24.37 -0.53 33.00
C THR A 111 -24.31 0.93 33.44
N GLY A 112 -24.34 1.85 32.47
CA GLY A 112 -24.21 3.29 32.65
C GLY A 112 -22.78 3.81 32.49
N ASP A 113 -21.76 2.94 32.41
CA ASP A 113 -20.39 3.36 32.19
C ASP A 113 -20.20 4.01 30.81
N LYS A 114 -19.39 5.05 30.77
CA LYS A 114 -18.89 5.64 29.52
C LYS A 114 -17.64 4.89 29.07
N ILE A 115 -17.63 4.47 27.82
CA ILE A 115 -16.52 3.75 27.20
C ILE A 115 -16.16 4.36 25.86
N TRP A 116 -14.98 4.02 25.36
CA TRP A 116 -14.58 4.29 23.98
C TRP A 116 -14.71 3.01 23.16
N ALA A 117 -15.59 3.01 22.18
CA ALA A 117 -15.75 1.92 21.22
C ALA A 117 -14.90 2.20 19.98
N LEU A 118 -13.99 1.26 19.67
CA LEU A 118 -13.36 1.18 18.36
C LEU A 118 -14.34 0.51 17.41
N GLN A 119 -14.69 1.24 16.36
CA GLN A 119 -15.60 0.79 15.32
C GLN A 119 -14.86 0.70 13.99
N TYR A 120 -15.26 -0.28 13.17
CA TYR A 120 -14.73 -0.46 11.83
C TYR A 120 -15.82 -0.37 10.78
N MET A 121 -15.41 -0.03 9.56
CA MET A 121 -16.21 -0.05 8.35
C MET A 121 -15.38 -0.74 7.26
N GLY A 122 -16.01 -1.69 6.56
CA GLY A 122 -15.43 -2.34 5.39
C GLY A 122 -15.92 -1.70 4.10
N ALA A 123 -15.25 -2.01 3.00
CA ALA A 123 -15.69 -1.68 1.66
C ALA A 123 -15.78 -2.95 0.81
N VAL A 124 -16.96 -3.18 0.24
CA VAL A 124 -17.19 -4.24 -0.73
C VAL A 124 -16.85 -3.67 -2.12
N MET A 125 -15.78 -4.18 -2.71
CA MET A 125 -15.30 -3.75 -4.02
C MET A 125 -15.92 -4.65 -5.10
N LYS A 126 -16.55 -4.04 -6.10
CA LYS A 126 -17.02 -4.72 -7.32
C LYS A 126 -16.36 -4.09 -8.53
N THR A 127 -15.75 -4.90 -9.38
CA THR A 127 -15.22 -4.42 -10.66
C THR A 127 -16.25 -4.70 -11.74
N GLU A 128 -16.83 -3.64 -12.31
CA GLU A 128 -17.76 -3.76 -13.43
C GLU A 128 -17.01 -3.95 -14.77
N GLU A 129 -17.72 -4.46 -15.78
CA GLU A 129 -17.24 -4.54 -17.16
C GLU A 129 -16.82 -3.13 -17.63
N GLY A 130 -15.50 -2.89 -17.72
CA GLY A 130 -14.93 -1.57 -18.03
C GLY A 130 -13.93 -1.02 -17.00
N ASN A 131 -13.48 -1.82 -16.02
CA ASN A 131 -12.51 -1.44 -14.98
C ASN A 131 -12.98 -0.26 -14.10
N ARG A 132 -14.29 -0.08 -13.96
CA ARG A 132 -14.85 0.82 -12.95
C ARG A 132 -15.00 0.06 -11.64
N ALA A 133 -14.41 0.60 -10.58
CA ALA A 133 -14.61 0.11 -9.23
C ALA A 133 -15.90 0.72 -8.67
N ASP A 134 -16.91 -0.12 -8.44
CA ASP A 134 -18.04 0.18 -7.56
C ASP A 134 -17.65 -0.18 -6.12
N VAL A 135 -17.93 0.74 -5.20
CA VAL A 135 -17.51 0.67 -3.80
C VAL A 135 -18.74 0.83 -2.93
N THR A 136 -19.17 -0.26 -2.29
CA THR A 136 -20.25 -0.21 -1.30
C THR A 136 -19.67 -0.31 0.11
N LEU A 137 -19.93 0.69 0.95
CA LEU A 137 -19.46 0.72 2.33
C LEU A 137 -20.41 -0.08 3.23
N THR A 138 -19.85 -0.85 4.18
CA THR A 138 -20.66 -1.49 5.22
C THR A 138 -21.11 -0.47 6.25
N SER A 139 -22.08 -0.85 7.10
CA SER A 139 -22.33 -0.09 8.32
C SER A 139 -21.09 -0.12 9.22
N TRP A 140 -20.98 0.90 10.07
CA TRP A 140 -20.04 0.86 11.19
C TRP A 140 -20.45 -0.26 12.15
N LYS A 141 -19.46 -0.93 12.73
CA LYS A 141 -19.67 -1.95 13.75
C LYS A 141 -18.61 -1.83 14.83
N ALA A 142 -19.01 -1.94 16.09
CA ALA A 142 -18.07 -2.00 17.21
C ALA A 142 -17.32 -3.34 17.21
N ILE A 143 -16.02 -3.29 17.49
CA ILE A 143 -15.15 -4.47 17.57
C ILE A 143 -14.40 -4.58 18.89
N LYS A 144 -14.19 -3.47 19.58
CA LYS A 144 -13.49 -3.45 20.86
C LYS A 144 -13.85 -2.22 21.66
N SER A 145 -13.89 -2.37 22.98
CA SER A 145 -14.15 -1.31 23.95
C SER A 145 -12.91 -0.98 24.77
N TYR A 146 -12.83 0.26 25.24
CA TYR A 146 -11.75 0.74 26.08
C TYR A 146 -12.29 1.66 27.18
N LYS A 147 -11.68 1.59 28.37
CA LYS A 147 -11.94 2.50 29.49
C LYS A 147 -11.50 3.93 29.21
N THR A 148 -10.43 4.10 28.44
CA THR A 148 -9.81 5.40 28.18
C THR A 148 -9.61 5.65 26.70
N LYS A 149 -9.66 6.93 26.31
CA LYS A 149 -9.46 7.35 24.93
C LYS A 149 -8.04 7.06 24.46
N GLU A 150 -7.07 7.18 25.35
CA GLU A 150 -5.65 7.00 25.06
C GLU A 150 -5.35 5.56 24.67
N ALA A 151 -5.94 4.58 25.36
CA ALA A 151 -5.78 3.17 25.02
C ALA A 151 -6.42 2.86 23.66
N ALA A 152 -7.61 3.40 23.42
CA ALA A 152 -8.31 3.26 22.15
C ALA A 152 -7.54 3.90 20.98
N GLN A 153 -6.96 5.07 21.20
CA GLN A 153 -6.13 5.77 20.22
C GLN A 153 -4.86 5.00 19.89
N GLY A 154 -4.21 4.39 20.90
CA GLY A 154 -3.01 3.60 20.70
C GLY A 154 -3.23 2.36 19.80
N ASP A 155 -4.42 1.77 19.81
CA ASP A 155 -4.78 0.70 18.86
C ASP A 155 -5.21 1.27 17.50
N LEU A 156 -5.97 2.38 17.47
CA LEU A 156 -6.34 3.05 16.22
C LEU A 156 -5.10 3.46 15.40
N ASP A 157 -4.06 3.97 16.06
CA ASP A 157 -2.81 4.41 15.42
C ASP A 157 -2.04 3.23 14.79
N LYS A 158 -2.22 2.01 15.28
CA LYS A 158 -1.63 0.81 14.66
C LYS A 158 -2.42 0.35 13.45
N LEU A 159 -3.74 0.57 13.45
CA LEU A 159 -4.63 0.19 12.35
C LEU A 159 -4.58 1.18 11.19
N LYS A 160 -4.27 2.46 11.47
CA LYS A 160 -4.25 3.54 10.48
C LYS A 160 -2.87 4.18 10.40
N LEU A 161 -2.05 3.69 9.47
CA LEU A 161 -0.71 4.21 9.27
C LEU A 161 -0.69 5.28 8.19
N SER A 162 -0.11 6.44 8.51
CA SER A 162 0.17 7.48 7.52
C SER A 162 1.60 7.32 7.00
N LEU A 163 1.73 7.09 5.71
CA LEU A 163 2.98 6.72 5.05
C LEU A 163 3.30 7.69 3.92
N LYS A 164 4.57 8.07 3.79
CA LYS A 164 5.07 8.72 2.58
C LYS A 164 5.58 7.65 1.64
N ALA A 165 5.03 7.56 0.42
CA ALA A 165 5.39 6.52 -0.54
C ALA A 165 5.60 7.10 -1.93
N GLU A 166 6.56 6.56 -2.68
CA GLU A 166 6.72 6.80 -4.10
C GLU A 166 5.85 5.81 -4.88
N ILE A 167 4.90 6.32 -5.66
CA ILE A 167 3.97 5.50 -6.46
C ILE A 167 4.03 5.86 -7.93
N ASP A 168 3.50 4.96 -8.78
CA ASP A 168 3.52 5.14 -10.22
C ASP A 168 2.55 6.24 -10.66
N LEU A 169 3.08 7.20 -11.42
CA LEU A 169 2.33 8.23 -12.11
C LEU A 169 2.06 7.76 -13.54
N VAL A 170 0.83 7.35 -13.80
CA VAL A 170 0.38 6.91 -15.14
C VAL A 170 0.44 8.08 -16.13
N GLY A 171 0.11 9.28 -15.66
CA GLY A 171 0.26 10.50 -16.42
C GLY A 171 -0.54 11.66 -15.86
N VAL A 172 -0.42 12.80 -16.52
CA VAL A 172 -1.20 14.00 -16.22
C VAL A 172 -1.94 14.45 -17.46
N TYR A 173 -3.14 15.00 -17.29
CA TYR A 173 -3.90 15.54 -18.39
C TYR A 173 -4.71 16.76 -17.99
N LYS A 174 -5.02 17.55 -19.02
CA LYS A 174 -5.75 18.80 -18.93
C LYS A 174 -7.08 18.65 -19.65
N THR A 175 -8.15 19.04 -18.99
CA THR A 175 -9.51 19.03 -19.57
C THR A 175 -10.06 20.44 -19.59
N GLN A 176 -10.81 20.76 -20.64
CA GLN A 176 -11.48 22.05 -20.78
C GLN A 176 -12.98 21.82 -20.95
N TYR A 177 -13.79 22.48 -20.12
CA TYR A 177 -15.24 22.42 -20.18
C TYR A 177 -15.81 23.81 -19.89
N GLN A 178 -16.63 24.35 -20.81
CA GLN A 178 -17.23 25.69 -20.70
C GLN A 178 -16.22 26.81 -20.42
N GLY A 179 -15.04 26.75 -21.07
CA GLY A 179 -13.97 27.73 -20.86
C GLY A 179 -13.19 27.57 -19.55
N GLN A 180 -13.64 26.70 -18.63
CA GLN A 180 -12.90 26.34 -17.42
C GLN A 180 -11.95 25.20 -17.71
N THR A 181 -10.79 25.28 -17.10
CA THR A 181 -9.73 24.30 -17.24
C THR A 181 -9.55 23.56 -15.93
N ARG A 182 -9.45 22.23 -15.99
CA ARG A 182 -9.11 21.39 -14.83
C ARG A 182 -8.01 20.41 -15.20
N GLU A 183 -7.06 20.27 -14.29
CA GLU A 183 -5.90 19.42 -14.46
C GLU A 183 -5.95 18.27 -13.48
N PHE A 184 -5.49 17.11 -13.95
CA PHE A 184 -5.57 15.86 -13.21
C PHE A 184 -4.29 15.06 -13.36
N ALA A 185 -3.95 14.35 -12.31
CA ALA A 185 -2.92 13.33 -12.31
C ALA A 185 -3.58 11.96 -12.08
N VAL A 186 -3.09 10.96 -12.79
CA VAL A 186 -3.54 9.58 -12.68
C VAL A 186 -2.42 8.76 -12.05
N LEU A 187 -2.75 8.11 -10.95
CA LEU A 187 -1.79 7.39 -10.10
C LEU A 187 -2.23 5.94 -9.99
N THR A 188 -1.27 5.02 -9.91
CA THR A 188 -1.53 3.63 -9.53
C THR A 188 -1.07 3.42 -8.10
N LEU A 189 -2.01 3.06 -7.22
CA LEU A 189 -1.75 2.75 -5.82
C LEU A 189 -1.07 1.39 -5.69
N PRO A 190 -0.37 1.10 -4.57
CA PRO A 190 0.22 -0.22 -4.31
C PRO A 190 -0.81 -1.37 -4.36
N SER A 191 -2.08 -1.07 -4.08
CA SER A 191 -3.20 -2.00 -4.22
C SER A 191 -3.59 -2.33 -5.67
N GLY A 192 -2.87 -1.79 -6.66
CA GLY A 192 -3.13 -1.96 -8.09
C GLY A 192 -4.22 -1.04 -8.65
N GLN A 193 -4.90 -0.26 -7.80
CA GLN A 193 -5.97 0.63 -8.23
C GLN A 193 -5.45 1.90 -8.86
N THR A 194 -6.06 2.29 -9.99
CA THR A 194 -5.79 3.57 -10.62
C THR A 194 -6.76 4.63 -10.14
N ILE A 195 -6.23 5.74 -9.59
CA ILE A 195 -7.01 6.87 -9.10
C ILE A 195 -6.72 8.12 -9.92
N LYS A 196 -7.74 8.99 -10.06
CA LYS A 196 -7.63 10.30 -10.70
C LYS A 196 -7.73 11.37 -9.62
N GLN A 197 -6.68 12.17 -9.46
CA GLN A 197 -6.61 13.23 -8.47
C GLN A 197 -6.48 14.60 -9.13
N PRO A 198 -7.23 15.63 -8.67
CA PRO A 198 -7.06 16.99 -9.16
C PRO A 198 -5.69 17.56 -8.73
N VAL A 199 -5.11 18.39 -9.61
CA VAL A 199 -3.86 19.11 -9.36
C VAL A 199 -3.97 20.57 -9.78
N ASP A 200 -3.14 21.41 -9.19
CA ASP A 200 -2.94 22.80 -9.62
C ASP A 200 -1.92 22.89 -10.76
N ASP A 201 -1.93 24.00 -11.49
CA ASP A 201 -1.05 24.30 -12.64
C ASP A 201 0.44 24.11 -12.32
N ALA A 202 0.89 24.53 -11.14
CA ALA A 202 2.30 24.39 -10.75
C ALA A 202 2.69 22.92 -10.55
N ARG A 203 1.81 22.13 -9.93
CA ARG A 203 2.01 20.68 -9.76
C ARG A 203 1.91 19.95 -11.10
N TYR A 204 0.96 20.31 -11.97
CA TYR A 204 0.81 19.70 -13.30
C TYR A 204 2.11 19.79 -14.11
N GLU A 205 2.72 20.98 -14.20
CA GLU A 205 3.99 21.16 -14.92
C GLU A 205 5.13 20.35 -14.30
N LYS A 206 5.18 20.23 -12.96
CA LYS A 206 6.18 19.42 -12.25
C LYS A 206 6.01 17.93 -12.49
N LEU A 207 4.77 17.44 -12.63
CA LEU A 207 4.46 16.03 -12.75
C LEU A 207 4.59 15.50 -14.20
N LYS A 208 4.40 16.35 -15.21
CA LYS A 208 4.53 15.98 -16.64
C LYS A 208 5.74 15.10 -17.00
N PRO A 209 6.98 15.42 -16.57
CA PRO A 209 8.14 14.63 -16.95
C PRO A 209 8.33 13.36 -16.10
N LEU A 210 7.54 13.19 -15.04
CA LEU A 210 7.75 12.12 -14.06
C LEU A 210 6.96 10.87 -14.43
N LYS A 211 7.50 9.71 -14.02
CA LYS A 211 6.82 8.41 -14.07
C LYS A 211 6.42 7.92 -12.67
N LYS A 212 6.92 8.57 -11.64
CA LYS A 212 6.67 8.28 -10.24
C LYS A 212 6.57 9.58 -9.44
N VAL A 213 5.83 9.55 -8.35
CA VAL A 213 5.60 10.72 -7.51
C VAL A 213 5.47 10.30 -6.04
N GLU A 214 6.03 11.12 -5.16
CA GLU A 214 5.85 10.95 -3.72
C GLU A 214 4.47 11.46 -3.29
N VAL A 215 3.74 10.62 -2.56
CA VAL A 215 2.41 10.89 -2.04
C VAL A 215 2.32 10.49 -0.58
N MET A 216 1.32 11.04 0.10
CA MET A 216 0.89 10.59 1.41
C MET A 216 -0.21 9.54 1.22
N LEU A 217 0.02 8.34 1.73
CA LEU A 217 -0.93 7.25 1.78
C LEU A 217 -1.40 7.05 3.22
N GLU A 218 -2.65 6.65 3.39
CA GLU A 218 -3.11 6.01 4.62
C GLU A 218 -3.28 4.52 4.33
N GLU A 219 -2.55 3.69 5.05
CA GLU A 219 -2.71 2.24 5.05
C GLU A 219 -3.62 1.87 6.21
N VAL A 220 -4.69 1.15 5.88
CA VAL A 220 -5.71 0.71 6.83
C VAL A 220 -5.61 -0.82 6.94
N HIS A 221 -5.17 -1.31 8.09
CA HIS A 221 -5.01 -2.74 8.37
C HIS A 221 -6.32 -3.38 8.82
N ASP A 222 -6.53 -4.64 8.49
CA ASP A 222 -7.64 -5.41 9.05
C ASP A 222 -7.34 -5.77 10.52
N TYR A 223 -8.34 -5.62 11.39
CA TYR A 223 -8.19 -5.87 12.82
C TYR A 223 -7.97 -7.35 13.14
N GLY A 224 -8.59 -8.25 12.36
CA GLY A 224 -8.46 -9.70 12.51
C GLY A 224 -7.25 -10.28 11.77
N ASP A 225 -6.74 -9.58 10.75
CA ASP A 225 -5.57 -9.98 9.96
C ASP A 225 -4.71 -8.75 9.57
N TYR A 226 -3.71 -8.43 10.39
CA TYR A 226 -2.86 -7.25 10.20
C TYR A 226 -2.05 -7.28 8.89
N ASP A 227 -1.84 -8.45 8.29
CA ASP A 227 -1.14 -8.56 7.01
C ASP A 227 -2.04 -8.12 5.83
N MET A 228 -3.36 -8.11 6.03
CA MET A 228 -4.32 -7.57 5.08
C MET A 228 -4.50 -6.06 5.30
N ALA A 229 -4.12 -5.25 4.32
CA ALA A 229 -4.25 -3.81 4.40
C ALA A 229 -4.74 -3.17 3.10
N TYR A 230 -5.31 -1.98 3.25
CA TYR A 230 -5.81 -1.18 2.14
C TYR A 230 -5.20 0.22 2.13
N ALA A 231 -4.55 0.59 1.03
CA ALA A 231 -3.93 1.90 0.86
C ALA A 231 -4.89 2.92 0.23
N LYS A 232 -4.98 4.10 0.84
CA LYS A 232 -5.77 5.25 0.38
C LYS A 232 -4.88 6.44 0.12
N PHE A 233 -5.11 7.14 -0.98
CA PHE A 233 -4.46 8.43 -1.23
C PHE A 233 -4.99 9.49 -0.25
N ARG A 234 -4.09 10.12 0.50
CA ARG A 234 -4.42 11.22 1.43
C ARG A 234 -3.90 12.57 0.98
N GLY A 235 -2.97 12.61 0.05
CA GLY A 235 -2.51 13.85 -0.52
C GLY A 235 -1.18 13.73 -1.23
N TRP A 236 -0.77 14.84 -1.81
CA TRP A 236 0.55 14.99 -2.39
C TRP A 236 1.58 15.20 -1.28
N ALA A 237 2.72 14.53 -1.35
CA ALA A 237 3.82 14.87 -0.46
C ALA A 237 4.28 16.30 -0.77
N ALA A 238 4.60 17.06 0.28
CA ALA A 238 5.14 18.42 0.16
C ALA A 238 6.59 18.40 -0.35
#